data_AF-A0A2N6IKT9-F1
#
_entry.id   AF-A0A2N6IKT9-F1
#
_cell.length_a   1.000
_cell.length_b   1.000
_cell.length_c   1.000
_cell.angle_alpha   90.00
_cell.angle_beta   90.00
_cell.angle_gamma   90.00
#
_symmetry.space_group_name_H-M   'P 1'
#
loop_
_entity.id
_entity.type
_entity.pdbx_description
1 polymer ?
#
loop_
_entity_poly.entity_id
_entity_poly.type
_entity_poly.pdbx_seq_one_letter_code
_entity_poly.pdbx_strand_id
1 'polypeptide(L)'
;MGKAAMAAMAALVWWTCLAAQAAPLRLPVNKEPVAQGGSVTATAQGALIRYRGWLLAVDGAVSERRPDVLLAWADAGQAPQLQIGSTRRTLPTWSGFELVKGRTRLRITALPGPEAPALLLDFGEADYRIVILAAAIERQAYRLLAQRFPGADLALLLQDGRRVMLPLVSSREQVFGAEQAVPYRFSKIKR
;
A
#
# COMPACT_ATOMS: atom_id res chain seq x y z
N MET A 1 30.91 -4.35 46.21
CA MET A 1 29.55 -4.80 45.80
C MET A 1 28.60 -3.64 46.07
N GLY A 2 27.79 -3.07 45.18
CA GLY A 2 27.43 -3.41 43.81
C GLY A 2 26.37 -2.41 43.29
N LYS A 3 26.66 -1.10 43.29
CA LYS A 3 25.78 -0.09 42.66
C LYS A 3 26.08 0.09 41.18
N ALA A 4 27.35 0.00 40.77
CA ALA A 4 27.76 0.05 39.37
C ALA A 4 27.30 -1.17 38.55
N ALA A 5 27.23 -2.35 39.19
CA ALA A 5 26.74 -3.57 38.55
C ALA A 5 25.23 -3.55 38.27
N MET A 6 24.45 -2.82 39.08
CA MET A 6 22.99 -2.77 38.95
C MET A 6 22.51 -1.80 37.86
N ALA A 7 23.27 -0.72 37.61
CA ALA A 7 22.97 0.22 36.51
C ALA A 7 23.32 -0.37 35.12
N ALA A 8 24.34 -1.23 35.04
CA ALA A 8 24.71 -1.88 33.79
C ALA A 8 23.71 -2.96 33.33
N MET A 9 22.97 -3.60 34.25
CA MET A 9 21.92 -4.57 33.89
C MET A 9 20.62 -3.93 33.41
N ALA A 10 20.33 -2.68 33.77
CA ALA A 10 19.12 -1.98 33.31
C ALA A 10 19.26 -1.38 31.91
N ALA A 11 20.47 -1.05 31.47
CA ALA A 11 20.73 -0.50 30.14
C ALA A 11 20.77 -1.55 29.01
N LEU A 12 21.02 -2.83 29.36
CA LEU A 12 21.15 -3.92 28.39
C LEU A 12 19.81 -4.55 27.96
N VAL A 13 18.71 -4.22 28.63
CA VAL A 13 17.36 -4.75 28.30
C VAL A 13 16.65 -3.89 27.25
N TRP A 14 17.15 -2.70 26.91
CA TRP A 14 16.49 -1.79 25.96
C TRP A 14 16.78 -2.11 24.48
N TRP A 15 17.76 -2.95 24.16
CA TRP A 15 18.25 -3.08 22.77
C TRP A 15 17.69 -4.26 21.96
N THR A 16 16.74 -5.03 22.50
CA THR A 16 16.16 -6.18 21.80
C THR A 16 14.73 -5.96 21.33
N CYS A 17 14.41 -4.77 20.81
CA CYS A 17 13.33 -4.64 19.82
C CYS A 17 13.90 -4.87 18.42
N LEU A 18 14.58 -6.00 18.20
CA LEU A 18 14.69 -6.54 16.85
C LEU A 18 13.26 -6.91 16.45
N ALA A 19 12.63 -6.07 15.63
CA ALA A 19 11.43 -6.45 14.92
C ALA A 19 11.77 -7.73 14.16
N ALA A 20 11.31 -8.87 14.67
CA ALA A 20 11.30 -10.11 13.93
C ALA A 20 10.40 -9.86 12.72
N GLN A 21 11.01 -9.41 11.61
CA GLN A 21 10.33 -9.33 10.34
C GLN A 21 9.96 -10.76 10.00
N ALA A 22 8.69 -11.10 10.21
CA ALA A 22 8.17 -12.40 9.84
C ALA A 22 8.57 -12.69 8.39
N ALA A 23 9.01 -13.92 8.13
CA ALA A 23 9.41 -14.32 6.79
C ALA A 23 8.31 -13.96 5.76
N PRO A 24 8.67 -13.49 4.56
CA PRO A 24 7.67 -13.09 3.57
C PRO A 24 6.68 -14.21 3.27
N LEU A 25 5.39 -13.89 3.25
CA LEU A 25 4.35 -14.86 2.94
C LEU A 25 4.37 -15.17 1.44
N ARG A 26 4.57 -16.44 1.09
CA ARG A 26 4.62 -16.89 -0.29
C ARG A 26 3.25 -17.30 -0.81
N LEU A 27 2.87 -16.77 -1.97
CA LEU A 27 1.63 -17.09 -2.68
C LEU A 27 1.91 -17.96 -3.92
N PRO A 28 0.94 -18.81 -4.32
CA PRO A 28 1.05 -19.59 -5.54
C PRO A 28 1.08 -18.68 -6.78
N VAL A 29 1.82 -19.09 -7.80
CA VAL A 29 1.93 -18.37 -9.07
C VAL A 29 0.74 -18.73 -9.96
N ASN A 30 0.08 -17.72 -10.52
CA ASN A 30 -0.96 -17.95 -11.53
C ASN A 30 -0.30 -18.33 -12.87
N LYS A 31 -0.90 -19.28 -13.58
CA LYS A 31 -0.39 -19.77 -14.88
C LYS A 31 -0.71 -18.83 -16.05
N GLU A 32 -1.50 -17.78 -15.81
CA GLU A 32 -1.90 -16.85 -16.85
C GLU A 32 -0.74 -15.94 -17.32
N PRO A 33 -0.78 -15.49 -18.59
CA PRO A 33 0.14 -14.48 -19.08
C PRO A 33 0.08 -13.21 -18.23
N VAL A 34 1.25 -12.75 -17.78
CA VAL A 34 1.37 -11.48 -17.05
C VAL A 34 1.47 -10.35 -18.07
N ALA A 35 0.50 -9.43 -18.04
CA ALA A 35 0.53 -8.24 -18.87
C ALA A 35 1.78 -7.39 -18.60
N GLN A 36 2.30 -6.74 -19.65
CA GLN A 36 3.37 -5.76 -19.51
C GLN A 36 2.84 -4.51 -18.81
N GLY A 37 3.54 -4.07 -17.76
CA GLY A 37 3.10 -2.93 -16.93
C GLY A 37 2.00 -3.29 -15.93
N GLY A 38 1.34 -2.25 -15.41
CA GLY A 38 0.29 -2.32 -14.42
C GLY A 38 -0.90 -1.45 -14.74
N SER A 39 -1.97 -1.65 -14.00
CA SER A 39 -3.18 -0.86 -14.11
C SER A 39 -3.88 -0.66 -12.79
N VAL A 40 -4.45 0.52 -12.60
CA VAL A 40 -5.46 0.78 -11.57
C VAL A 40 -6.78 1.05 -12.26
N THR A 41 -7.85 0.37 -11.81
CA THR A 41 -9.21 0.60 -12.28
C THR A 41 -10.05 1.03 -11.09
N ALA A 42 -10.57 2.26 -11.12
CA ALA A 42 -11.56 2.69 -10.14
C ALA A 42 -12.87 1.92 -10.36
N THR A 43 -13.54 1.60 -9.26
CA THR A 43 -14.85 0.94 -9.25
C THR A 43 -15.81 1.78 -8.41
N ALA A 44 -17.10 1.44 -8.40
CA ALA A 44 -18.07 2.15 -7.59
C ALA A 44 -17.80 2.08 -6.07
N GLN A 45 -17.10 1.03 -5.58
CA GLN A 45 -16.85 0.78 -4.15
C GLN A 45 -15.36 0.66 -3.79
N GLY A 46 -14.44 1.13 -4.64
CA GLY A 46 -13.00 0.97 -4.40
C GLY A 46 -12.16 1.03 -5.67
N ALA A 47 -11.02 0.33 -5.68
CA ALA A 47 -10.18 0.18 -6.87
C ALA A 47 -9.57 -1.22 -7.00
N LEU A 48 -9.35 -1.65 -8.25
CA LEU A 48 -8.57 -2.85 -8.57
C LEU A 48 -7.18 -2.46 -9.07
N ILE A 49 -6.15 -3.08 -8.52
CA ILE A 49 -4.76 -2.89 -8.93
C ILE A 49 -4.24 -4.21 -9.51
N ARG A 50 -3.71 -4.14 -10.74
CA ARG A 50 -3.06 -5.27 -11.41
C ARG A 50 -1.63 -4.90 -11.73
N TYR A 51 -0.66 -5.69 -11.27
CA TYR A 51 0.75 -5.45 -11.62
C TYR A 51 1.57 -6.72 -11.45
N ARG A 52 2.37 -7.10 -12.47
CA ARG A 52 3.29 -8.25 -12.41
C ARG A 52 2.67 -9.55 -11.88
N GLY A 53 1.40 -9.81 -12.20
CA GLY A 53 0.66 -11.00 -11.77
C GLY A 53 -0.03 -10.89 -10.40
N TRP A 54 0.13 -9.76 -9.71
CA TRP A 54 -0.68 -9.39 -8.55
C TRP A 54 -2.05 -8.88 -9.01
N LEU A 55 -3.09 -9.28 -8.28
CA LEU A 55 -4.41 -8.67 -8.30
C LEU A 55 -4.76 -8.24 -6.87
N LEU A 56 -4.84 -6.94 -6.64
CA LEU A 56 -5.23 -6.36 -5.35
C LEU A 56 -6.57 -5.68 -5.51
N ALA A 57 -7.45 -5.85 -4.52
CA ALA A 57 -8.67 -5.06 -4.40
C ALA A 57 -8.57 -4.15 -3.19
N VAL A 58 -8.96 -2.90 -3.40
CA VAL A 58 -9.00 -1.86 -2.38
C VAL A 58 -10.46 -1.62 -2.02
N ASP A 59 -10.75 -1.56 -0.73
CA ASP A 59 -12.08 -1.46 -0.13
C ASP A 59 -13.01 -2.59 -0.60
N GLY A 60 -14.22 -2.25 -1.06
CA GLY A 60 -15.22 -3.17 -1.57
C GLY A 60 -15.13 -3.42 -3.08
N ALA A 61 -13.98 -3.14 -3.72
CA ALA A 61 -13.83 -3.33 -5.16
C ALA A 61 -14.15 -4.78 -5.59
N VAL A 62 -15.18 -4.92 -6.41
CA VAL A 62 -15.61 -6.22 -6.94
C VAL A 62 -14.71 -6.63 -8.09
N SER A 63 -14.26 -7.89 -8.08
CA SER A 63 -13.45 -8.48 -9.15
C SER A 63 -14.01 -9.84 -9.51
N GLU A 64 -14.09 -10.13 -10.81
CA GLU A 64 -14.48 -11.45 -11.35
C GLU A 64 -13.56 -12.57 -10.86
N ARG A 65 -12.28 -12.23 -10.67
CA ARG A 65 -11.27 -13.13 -10.11
C ARG A 65 -11.01 -12.80 -8.65
N ARG A 66 -10.81 -13.84 -7.84
CA ARG A 66 -10.41 -13.68 -6.44
C ARG A 66 -9.12 -12.87 -6.36
N PRO A 67 -9.09 -11.72 -5.65
CA PRO A 67 -7.86 -10.98 -5.43
C PRO A 67 -6.86 -11.75 -4.59
N ASP A 68 -5.57 -11.54 -4.86
CA ASP A 68 -4.47 -12.05 -4.03
C ASP A 68 -4.48 -11.40 -2.64
N VAL A 69 -4.82 -10.11 -2.61
CA VAL A 69 -4.93 -9.31 -1.37
C VAL A 69 -6.15 -8.40 -1.46
N LEU A 70 -6.94 -8.39 -0.38
CA LEU A 70 -7.92 -7.32 -0.13
C LEU A 70 -7.31 -6.34 0.87
N LEU A 71 -7.41 -5.06 0.56
CA LEU A 71 -6.95 -3.94 1.39
C LEU A 71 -8.19 -3.17 1.81
N ALA A 72 -8.51 -3.14 3.09
CA ALA A 72 -9.66 -2.42 3.60
C ALA A 72 -9.28 -1.61 4.84
N TRP A 73 -10.04 -0.57 5.13
CA TRP A 73 -10.01 0.10 6.41
C TRP A 73 -11.23 -0.39 7.19
N ALA A 74 -11.00 -0.97 8.36
CA ALA A 74 -12.06 -1.61 9.14
C ALA A 74 -13.16 -0.61 9.53
N ASP A 75 -12.72 0.57 9.98
CA ASP A 75 -13.52 1.75 10.32
C ASP A 75 -12.63 3.01 10.23
N ALA A 76 -13.23 4.20 10.14
CA ALA A 76 -12.50 5.46 10.16
C ALA A 76 -11.64 5.57 11.44
N GLY A 77 -10.32 5.72 11.29
CA GLY A 77 -9.36 5.83 12.39
C GLY A 77 -8.75 4.51 12.87
N GLN A 78 -9.21 3.36 12.38
CA GLN A 78 -8.59 2.08 12.71
C GLN A 78 -7.43 1.72 11.77
N ALA A 79 -6.58 0.81 12.24
CA ALA A 79 -5.49 0.27 11.45
C ALA A 79 -6.04 -0.47 10.20
N PRO A 80 -5.39 -0.33 9.04
CA PRO A 80 -5.78 -1.04 7.83
C PRO A 80 -5.80 -2.55 8.04
N GLN A 81 -6.72 -3.24 7.37
CA GLN A 81 -6.80 -4.69 7.31
C GLN A 81 -6.33 -5.20 5.95
N LEU A 82 -5.53 -6.26 6.00
CA LEU A 82 -5.13 -7.06 4.87
C LEU A 82 -5.86 -8.40 4.94
N GLN A 83 -6.48 -8.83 3.85
CA GLN A 83 -6.98 -10.19 3.73
C GLN A 83 -6.24 -10.92 2.61
N ILE A 84 -5.61 -12.05 2.95
CA ILE A 84 -4.92 -12.95 2.02
C ILE A 84 -5.55 -14.33 2.16
N GLY A 85 -6.27 -14.77 1.14
CA GLY A 85 -7.06 -16.00 1.24
C GLY A 85 -8.16 -15.86 2.30
N SER A 86 -8.14 -16.73 3.32
CA SER A 86 -9.00 -16.68 4.51
C SER A 86 -8.37 -15.92 5.68
N THR A 87 -7.07 -15.59 5.59
CA THR A 87 -6.35 -14.94 6.69
C THR A 87 -6.61 -13.44 6.66
N ARG A 88 -7.12 -12.88 7.75
CA ARG A 88 -7.17 -11.43 7.97
C ARG A 88 -6.08 -11.00 8.93
N ARG A 89 -5.47 -9.85 8.66
CA ARG A 89 -4.43 -9.24 9.50
C ARG A 89 -4.66 -7.75 9.59
N THR A 90 -4.67 -7.23 10.81
CA THR A 90 -4.55 -5.81 11.05
C THR A 90 -3.10 -5.38 10.84
N LEU A 91 -2.89 -4.24 10.19
CA LEU A 91 -1.57 -3.67 9.90
C LEU A 91 -1.40 -2.35 10.68
N PRO A 92 -0.83 -2.37 11.89
CA PRO A 92 -0.58 -1.17 12.68
C PRO A 92 0.26 -0.13 11.92
N THR A 93 0.07 1.15 12.20
CA THR A 93 0.91 2.23 11.63
C THR A 93 2.39 1.93 11.84
N TRP A 94 3.21 2.21 10.82
CA TRP A 94 4.65 1.91 10.71
C TRP A 94 5.01 0.43 10.55
N SER A 95 4.04 -0.47 10.58
CA SER A 95 4.29 -1.88 10.27
C SER A 95 4.24 -2.15 8.77
N GLY A 96 5.03 -3.13 8.33
CA GLY A 96 5.06 -3.63 6.97
C GLY A 96 4.69 -5.11 6.93
N PHE A 97 4.07 -5.53 5.84
CA PHE A 97 3.80 -6.92 5.54
C PHE A 97 4.30 -7.25 4.14
N GLU A 98 5.06 -8.34 4.03
CA GLU A 98 5.70 -8.72 2.77
C GLU A 98 5.13 -10.00 2.21
N LEU A 99 4.83 -9.93 0.92
CA LEU A 99 4.26 -10.99 0.12
C LEU A 99 5.19 -11.27 -1.06
N VAL A 100 5.32 -12.54 -1.41
CA VAL A 100 6.10 -12.99 -2.56
C VAL A 100 5.25 -13.90 -3.42
N LYS A 101 5.16 -13.60 -4.72
CA LYS A 101 4.46 -14.42 -5.71
C LYS A 101 5.39 -14.68 -6.88
N GLY A 102 5.88 -15.91 -6.98
CA GLY A 102 6.91 -16.29 -7.95
C GLY A 102 8.19 -15.50 -7.74
N ARG A 103 8.58 -14.68 -8.73
CA ARG A 103 9.76 -13.80 -8.68
C ARG A 103 9.44 -12.36 -8.27
N THR A 104 8.18 -12.08 -7.91
CA THR A 104 7.72 -10.72 -7.60
C THR A 104 7.49 -10.57 -6.11
N ARG A 105 7.80 -9.40 -5.57
CA ARG A 105 7.60 -9.03 -4.16
C ARG A 105 6.60 -7.89 -4.11
N LEU A 106 5.76 -7.90 -3.09
CA LEU A 106 4.89 -6.79 -2.72
C LEU A 106 5.09 -6.56 -1.23
N ARG A 107 5.54 -5.37 -0.86
CA ARG A 107 5.56 -4.89 0.52
C ARG A 107 4.43 -3.90 0.70
N ILE A 108 3.58 -4.15 1.69
CA ILE A 108 2.47 -3.29 2.07
C ILE A 108 2.82 -2.67 3.42
N THR A 109 2.98 -1.36 3.48
CA THR A 109 3.36 -0.65 4.70
C THR A 109 2.25 0.30 5.12
N ALA A 110 1.80 0.24 6.37
CA ALA A 110 0.93 1.26 6.93
C ALA A 110 1.77 2.47 7.33
N LEU A 111 1.40 3.65 6.85
CA LEU A 111 2.06 4.94 7.11
C LEU A 111 1.06 5.88 7.79
N PRO A 112 1.52 6.89 8.55
CA PRO A 112 0.62 7.91 9.08
C PRO A 112 0.02 8.75 7.93
N GLY A 113 -1.30 8.66 7.77
CA GLY A 113 -2.03 9.58 6.91
C GLY A 113 -2.46 10.85 7.65
N PRO A 114 -3.08 11.82 6.95
CA PRO A 114 -3.55 13.07 7.55
C PRO A 114 -4.58 12.85 8.66
N GLU A 115 -5.58 12.00 8.41
CA GLU A 115 -6.65 11.71 9.37
C GLU A 115 -6.68 10.24 9.81
N ALA A 116 -6.27 9.32 8.94
CA ALA A 116 -6.21 7.88 9.21
C ALA A 116 -5.02 7.25 8.48
N PRO A 117 -4.53 6.06 8.90
CA PRO A 117 -3.34 5.46 8.31
C PRO A 117 -3.48 5.20 6.81
N ALA A 118 -2.49 5.65 6.03
CA ALA A 118 -2.38 5.36 4.61
C ALA A 118 -1.66 4.02 4.40
N LEU A 119 -1.84 3.42 3.22
CA LEU A 119 -1.07 2.24 2.80
C LEU A 119 -0.10 2.62 1.69
N LEU A 120 1.16 2.21 1.82
CA LEU A 120 2.14 2.23 0.74
C LEU A 120 2.32 0.82 0.20
N LEU A 121 2.04 0.65 -1.09
CA LEU A 121 2.34 -0.54 -1.87
C LEU A 121 3.67 -0.34 -2.57
N ASP A 122 4.67 -1.12 -2.19
CA ASP A 122 5.99 -1.15 -2.81
C ASP A 122 6.20 -2.49 -3.52
N PHE A 123 6.35 -2.43 -4.85
CA PHE A 123 6.52 -3.62 -5.69
C PHE A 123 7.99 -4.02 -5.89
N GLY A 124 8.94 -3.42 -5.15
CA GLY A 124 10.35 -3.80 -5.12
C GLY A 124 11.34 -2.71 -5.59
N GLU A 125 12.64 -3.04 -5.61
CA GLU A 125 13.68 -2.06 -5.95
C GLU A 125 13.57 -1.57 -7.40
N ALA A 126 13.44 -0.24 -7.53
CA ALA A 126 13.15 0.50 -8.76
C ALA A 126 11.82 0.11 -9.44
N ASP A 127 10.86 -0.44 -8.70
CA ASP A 127 9.50 -0.69 -9.19
C ASP A 127 8.54 0.45 -8.81
N TYR A 128 7.30 0.32 -9.28
CA TYR A 128 6.24 1.29 -9.05
C TYR A 128 5.83 1.31 -7.57
N ARG A 129 5.43 2.47 -7.04
CA ARG A 129 4.93 2.63 -5.67
C ARG A 129 3.61 3.37 -5.66
N ILE A 130 2.63 2.81 -4.96
CA ILE A 130 1.28 3.38 -4.87
C ILE A 130 0.97 3.68 -3.42
N VAL A 131 0.62 4.92 -3.10
CA VAL A 131 0.04 5.27 -1.80
C VAL A 131 -1.49 5.26 -1.89
N ILE A 132 -2.17 4.74 -0.89
CA ILE A 132 -3.62 4.71 -0.79
C ILE A 132 -4.01 5.43 0.50
N LEU A 133 -4.74 6.53 0.37
CA LEU A 133 -5.17 7.33 1.51
C LEU A 133 -6.50 6.83 2.04
N ALA A 134 -6.62 6.61 3.33
CA ALA A 134 -7.86 6.15 3.95
C ALA A 134 -8.98 7.19 3.90
N ALA A 135 -8.61 8.46 4.12
CA ALA A 135 -9.53 9.57 4.26
C ALA A 135 -9.50 10.48 3.04
N ALA A 136 -10.60 11.21 2.86
CA ALA A 136 -10.63 12.30 1.91
C ALA A 136 -9.64 13.39 2.33
N ILE A 137 -9.09 14.07 1.34
CA ILE A 137 -8.22 15.21 1.56
C ILE A 137 -8.62 16.32 0.61
N GLU A 138 -8.45 17.56 1.06
CA GLU A 138 -8.75 18.72 0.26
C GLU A 138 -7.78 18.84 -0.93
N ARG A 139 -8.27 19.37 -2.06
CA ARG A 139 -7.45 19.52 -3.28
C ARG A 139 -6.17 20.32 -3.06
N GLN A 140 -6.20 21.31 -2.18
CA GLN A 140 -5.01 22.11 -1.84
C GLN A 140 -3.88 21.29 -1.21
N ALA A 141 -4.21 20.22 -0.48
CA ALA A 141 -3.23 19.34 0.15
C ALA A 141 -2.55 18.39 -0.85
N TYR A 142 -3.04 18.27 -2.09
CA TYR A 142 -2.53 17.30 -3.09
C TYR A 142 -1.06 17.57 -3.42
N ARG A 143 -0.67 18.85 -3.45
CA ARG A 143 0.72 19.26 -3.74
C ARG A 143 1.71 18.79 -2.68
N LEU A 144 1.26 18.53 -1.46
CA LEU A 144 2.10 18.09 -0.35
C LEU A 144 2.26 16.56 -0.29
N LEU A 145 1.48 15.80 -1.07
CA LEU A 145 1.52 14.33 -1.04
C LEU A 145 2.88 13.77 -1.44
N ALA A 146 3.51 14.33 -2.47
CA ALA A 146 4.84 13.88 -2.89
C ALA A 146 5.91 14.12 -1.81
N GLN A 147 5.75 15.16 -0.99
CA GLN A 147 6.63 15.44 0.15
C GLN A 147 6.35 14.49 1.32
N ARG A 148 5.08 14.22 1.59
CA ARG A 148 4.66 13.34 2.70
C ARG A 148 4.97 11.87 2.44
N PHE A 149 4.86 11.44 1.19
CA PHE A 149 5.08 10.06 0.75
C PHE A 149 6.21 10.02 -0.29
N PRO A 150 7.46 10.26 0.13
CA PRO A 150 8.58 10.39 -0.78
C PRO A 150 8.77 9.12 -1.60
N GLY A 151 8.88 9.31 -2.91
CA GLY A 151 9.04 8.21 -3.86
C GLY A 151 7.78 7.38 -4.07
N ALA A 152 6.58 7.84 -3.71
CA ALA A 152 5.35 7.28 -4.29
C ALA A 152 5.16 7.82 -5.72
N ASP A 153 4.70 6.97 -6.63
CA ASP A 153 4.47 7.35 -8.04
C ASP A 153 3.00 7.70 -8.32
N LEU A 154 2.09 7.13 -7.54
CA LEU A 154 0.65 7.28 -7.67
C LEU A 154 0.02 7.36 -6.28
N ALA A 155 -0.93 8.25 -6.10
CA ALA A 155 -1.84 8.26 -4.96
C ALA A 155 -3.25 7.80 -5.39
N LEU A 156 -3.86 6.93 -4.60
CA LEU A 156 -5.29 6.64 -4.65
C LEU A 156 -5.98 7.41 -3.51
N LEU A 157 -6.71 8.45 -3.91
CA LEU A 157 -7.44 9.34 -3.01
C LEU A 157 -8.86 8.83 -2.81
N LEU A 158 -9.43 9.06 -1.63
CA LEU A 158 -10.87 8.90 -1.42
C LEU A 158 -11.55 10.24 -1.70
N GLN A 159 -12.49 10.27 -2.64
CA GLN A 159 -13.28 11.47 -2.93
C GLN A 159 -14.72 11.03 -3.20
N ASP A 160 -15.68 11.61 -2.46
CA ASP A 160 -17.11 11.30 -2.60
C ASP A 160 -17.41 9.78 -2.55
N GLY A 161 -16.68 9.07 -1.66
CA GLY A 161 -16.78 7.61 -1.50
C GLY A 161 -16.11 6.77 -2.60
N ARG A 162 -15.45 7.41 -3.59
CA ARG A 162 -14.81 6.75 -4.73
C ARG A 162 -13.29 6.92 -4.72
N ARG A 163 -12.59 5.98 -5.36
CA ARG A 163 -11.13 6.06 -5.53
C ARG A 163 -10.77 6.88 -6.76
N VAL A 164 -9.94 7.90 -6.56
CA VAL A 164 -9.41 8.76 -7.63
C VAL A 164 -7.90 8.61 -7.70
N MET A 165 -7.36 8.46 -8.90
CA MET A 165 -5.93 8.32 -9.17
C MET A 165 -5.28 9.70 -9.33
N LEU A 166 -4.19 9.94 -8.60
CA LEU A 166 -3.36 11.15 -8.73
C LEU A 166 -1.88 10.75 -8.95
N PRO A 167 -1.34 10.89 -10.17
CA PRO A 167 0.08 10.69 -10.43
C PRO A 167 0.94 11.71 -9.66
N LEU A 168 2.04 11.25 -9.05
CA LEU A 168 2.91 12.08 -8.21
C LEU A 168 4.27 12.42 -8.85
N VAL A 169 4.66 11.73 -9.92
CA VAL A 169 6.02 11.79 -10.50
C VAL A 169 6.10 12.59 -11.82
N SER A 170 5.03 13.27 -12.26
CA SER A 170 5.11 14.15 -13.45
C SER A 170 4.27 15.43 -13.33
N SER A 171 4.83 16.55 -13.78
CA SER A 171 4.20 17.87 -13.92
C SER A 171 3.26 18.02 -15.14
N ARG A 172 3.05 16.94 -15.92
CA ARG A 172 2.07 16.92 -17.01
C ARG A 172 0.72 16.49 -16.49
N GLU A 173 -0.28 17.30 -16.82
CA GLU A 173 -1.71 17.22 -16.50
C GLU A 173 -2.06 16.27 -15.35
N GLN A 174 -2.30 16.86 -14.18
CA GLN A 174 -3.03 16.23 -13.09
C GLN A 174 -4.35 15.72 -13.66
N VAL A 175 -4.45 14.42 -13.94
CA VAL A 175 -5.69 13.81 -14.39
C VAL A 175 -6.63 13.77 -13.20
N PHE A 176 -7.35 14.87 -13.02
CA PHE A 176 -8.42 15.00 -12.06
C PHE A 176 -9.65 14.24 -12.56
N GLY A 177 -10.18 13.37 -11.71
CA GLY A 177 -11.62 13.36 -11.40
C GLY A 177 -12.64 13.15 -12.51
N ALA A 178 -12.26 12.75 -13.72
CA ALA A 178 -13.22 12.15 -14.64
C ALA A 178 -13.35 10.69 -14.25
N GLU A 179 -14.56 10.28 -13.89
CA GLU A 179 -15.02 8.90 -13.78
C GLU A 179 -14.27 8.02 -14.79
N GLN A 180 -13.17 7.39 -14.36
CA GLN A 180 -12.30 6.69 -15.28
C GLN A 180 -12.97 5.35 -15.58
N ALA A 181 -13.89 5.36 -16.55
CA ALA A 181 -14.39 4.16 -17.21
C ALA A 181 -13.24 3.33 -17.81
N VAL A 182 -12.07 3.96 -18.00
CA VAL A 182 -10.85 3.34 -18.54
C VAL A 182 -9.79 3.17 -17.45
N PRO A 183 -9.16 1.99 -17.33
CA PRO A 183 -8.07 1.77 -16.39
C PRO A 183 -6.88 2.72 -16.59
N TYR A 184 -6.39 3.34 -15.51
CA TYR A 184 -5.11 4.04 -15.49
C TYR A 184 -3.98 3.02 -15.69
N ARG A 185 -3.17 3.19 -16.73
CA ARG A 185 -2.04 2.29 -17.04
C ARG A 185 -0.73 2.92 -16.59
N PHE A 186 0.15 2.10 -16.05
CA PHE A 186 1.50 2.51 -15.65
C PHE A 186 2.51 1.43 -15.98
N SER A 187 3.78 1.81 -16.05
CA SER A 187 4.90 0.88 -16.24
C SER A 187 5.93 1.09 -15.13
N LYS A 188 6.89 0.16 -15.05
CA LYS A 188 8.06 0.32 -14.19
C LYS A 188 8.70 1.70 -14.44
N ILE A 189 8.95 2.45 -13.37
CA ILE A 189 9.66 3.72 -13.44
C ILE A 189 11.14 3.42 -13.25
N LYS A 190 11.98 3.83 -14.20
CA LYS A 190 13.43 3.86 -13.98
C LYS A 190 13.72 5.05 -13.06
N ARG A 191 14.17 4.77 -11.85
CA ARG A 191 14.59 5.77 -10.86
C ARG A 191 16.10 5.82 -10.79
#